data_AF-A0A9P7VHK8-F1
#
_entry.id   AF-A0A9P7VHK8-F1
#
_cell.length_a   1.000
_cell.length_b   1.000
_cell.length_c   1.000
_cell.angle_alpha   90.00
_cell.angle_beta   90.00
_cell.angle_gamma   90.00
#
_symmetry.space_group_name_H-M   'P 1'
#
loop_
_entity.id
_entity.type
_entity.pdbx_description
1 polymer ?
#
loop_
_entity_poly.entity_id
_entity_poly.type
_entity_poly.pdbx_seq_one_letter_code
_entity_poly.pdbx_strand_id
1 'polypeptide(L)'
;MDCPVTSAIAEHLRINRNVRVVKWNARGMGGSEGGNELSGFLEWMGARNCSDYKDIFQEQVQKFVNDFPSARGCDLFICGYSAGAIYATTIRFSGDLYDRCCQVFSNPIKYILVSYPIGVAWALGLGLTGWYFRALEGLVGGYWEDCPHERPADVLILMGGNEVGGWFNPAQWAYNMWTGVLDGKHRLEQGKFGKVTVDGADHIWNGKLPHIGEEIEKWMNE
;
A
#
# COMPACT_ATOMS: atom_id res chain seq x y z
N MET A 1 -4.46 5.15 -19.44
CA MET A 1 -5.65 4.32 -19.14
C MET A 1 -5.66 4.07 -17.65
N ASP A 2 -6.82 4.23 -17.01
CA ASP A 2 -6.98 3.93 -15.58
C ASP A 2 -6.78 2.44 -15.32
N CYS A 3 -5.97 2.10 -14.31
CA CYS A 3 -5.75 0.70 -13.93
C CYS A 3 -7.06 0.11 -13.35
N PRO A 4 -7.53 -1.06 -13.85
CA PRO A 4 -8.75 -1.69 -13.34
C PRO A 4 -8.69 -2.05 -11.85
N VAL A 5 -7.52 -2.50 -11.37
CA VAL A 5 -7.31 -2.89 -9.97
C VAL A 5 -7.47 -1.69 -9.04
N THR A 6 -6.76 -0.60 -9.31
CA THR A 6 -6.86 0.61 -8.46
C THR A 6 -8.23 1.26 -8.55
N SER A 7 -8.90 1.14 -9.69
CA SER A 7 -10.28 1.61 -9.86
C SER A 7 -11.28 0.76 -9.08
N ALA A 8 -11.08 -0.56 -8.99
CA ALA A 8 -11.92 -1.43 -8.17
C ALA A 8 -11.80 -1.09 -6.68
N ILE A 9 -10.58 -0.88 -6.17
CA ILE A 9 -10.35 -0.45 -4.78
C ILE A 9 -11.01 0.91 -4.51
N ALA A 10 -10.76 1.89 -5.39
CA ALA A 10 -11.32 3.22 -5.28
C ALA A 10 -12.84 3.22 -5.23
N GLU A 11 -13.47 2.52 -6.18
CA GLU A 11 -14.92 2.46 -6.27
C GLU A 11 -15.54 1.75 -5.06
N HIS A 12 -14.91 0.66 -4.62
CA HIS A 12 -15.33 -0.07 -3.44
C HIS A 12 -15.34 0.81 -2.18
N LEU A 13 -14.24 1.49 -1.90
CA LEU A 13 -14.14 2.37 -0.73
C LEU A 13 -15.09 3.57 -0.86
N ARG A 14 -15.26 4.13 -2.06
CA ARG A 14 -16.18 5.24 -2.31
C ARG A 14 -17.62 4.86 -2.00
N ILE A 15 -18.08 3.70 -2.49
CA ILE A 15 -19.45 3.24 -2.31
C ILE A 15 -19.70 2.79 -0.87
N ASN A 16 -18.85 1.91 -0.33
CA ASN A 16 -19.14 1.21 0.92
C ASN A 16 -18.68 1.96 2.16
N ARG A 17 -17.68 2.85 2.02
CA ARG A 17 -17.07 3.59 3.14
C ARG A 17 -17.22 5.11 3.02
N ASN A 18 -17.91 5.58 1.97
CA ASN A 18 -18.15 7.00 1.70
C ASN A 18 -16.87 7.86 1.76
N VAL A 19 -15.75 7.30 1.28
CA VAL A 19 -14.46 8.00 1.32
C VAL A 19 -14.30 8.95 0.15
N ARG A 20 -13.58 10.05 0.37
CA ARG A 20 -13.02 10.85 -0.71
C ARG A 20 -11.84 10.08 -1.32
N VAL A 21 -11.93 9.79 -2.61
CA VAL A 21 -10.88 9.09 -3.36
C VAL A 21 -9.95 10.10 -4.05
N VAL A 22 -8.64 9.86 -3.96
CA VAL A 22 -7.64 10.55 -4.77
C VAL A 22 -6.86 9.50 -5.57
N LYS A 23 -6.90 9.62 -6.90
CA LYS A 23 -6.07 8.85 -7.84
C LYS A 23 -5.15 9.80 -8.58
N TRP A 24 -3.93 9.38 -8.88
CA TRP A 24 -2.99 10.09 -9.73
C TRP A 24 -2.24 9.11 -10.61
N ASN A 25 -1.65 9.63 -11.69
CA ASN A 25 -0.76 8.88 -12.54
C ASN A 25 0.68 9.13 -12.10
N ALA A 26 1.42 8.05 -11.81
CA ALA A 26 2.86 8.11 -11.56
C ALA A 26 3.63 8.68 -12.78
N ARG A 27 4.88 9.09 -12.59
CA ARG A 27 5.71 9.61 -13.69
C ARG A 27 5.85 8.56 -14.79
N GLY A 28 5.76 8.99 -16.05
CA GLY A 28 5.83 8.09 -17.21
C GLY A 28 4.67 7.09 -17.33
N MET A 29 3.57 7.28 -16.60
CA MET A 29 2.33 6.50 -16.72
C MET A 29 1.20 7.34 -17.30
N GLY A 30 0.47 6.78 -18.27
CA GLY A 30 -0.68 7.44 -18.89
C GLY A 30 -0.28 8.73 -19.62
N GLY A 31 -0.83 9.86 -19.16
CA GLY A 31 -0.53 11.19 -19.70
C GLY A 31 0.51 11.98 -18.89
N SER A 32 1.10 11.38 -17.85
CA SER A 32 2.13 12.03 -17.03
C SER A 32 3.47 12.04 -17.75
N GLU A 33 4.12 13.21 -17.78
CA GLU A 33 5.49 13.36 -18.28
C GLU A 33 6.53 12.77 -17.30
N GLY A 34 7.78 12.66 -17.75
CA GLY A 34 8.89 12.08 -16.99
C GLY A 34 9.10 10.59 -17.23
N GLY A 35 10.08 10.02 -16.52
CA GLY A 35 10.43 8.60 -16.62
C GLY A 35 9.67 7.71 -15.63
N ASN A 36 9.33 6.50 -16.07
CA ASN A 36 8.81 5.41 -15.24
C ASN A 36 9.92 4.43 -14.86
N GLU A 37 9.59 3.31 -14.23
CA GLU A 37 10.54 2.29 -13.76
C GLU A 37 11.44 1.72 -14.88
N LEU A 38 11.11 1.94 -16.15
CA LEU A 38 11.90 1.52 -17.32
C LEU A 38 12.79 2.63 -17.89
N SER A 39 12.73 3.85 -17.35
CA SER A 39 13.29 5.06 -17.96
C SER A 39 14.68 5.47 -17.41
N GLY A 40 15.14 4.88 -16.32
CA GLY A 40 16.40 5.24 -15.69
C GLY A 40 16.57 4.56 -14.33
N PHE A 41 17.79 4.54 -13.78
CA PHE A 41 18.08 3.80 -12.52
C PHE A 41 17.35 4.39 -11.30
N LEU A 42 17.22 5.72 -11.19
CA LEU A 42 16.49 6.36 -10.09
C LEU A 42 14.96 6.15 -10.19
N GLU A 43 14.46 6.13 -11.42
CA GLU A 43 13.07 5.86 -11.76
C GLU A 43 12.74 4.38 -11.55
N TRP A 44 13.64 3.48 -11.96
CA TRP A 44 13.61 2.04 -11.68
C TRP A 44 13.62 1.74 -10.18
N MET A 45 14.41 2.50 -9.42
CA MET A 45 14.44 2.42 -7.96
C MET A 45 13.18 2.97 -7.28
N GLY A 46 12.29 3.67 -7.99
CA GLY A 46 10.99 4.15 -7.48
C GLY A 46 11.05 5.37 -6.54
N ALA A 47 12.24 5.89 -6.21
CA ALA A 47 12.40 6.96 -5.22
C ALA A 47 11.60 8.23 -5.56
N ARG A 48 11.51 8.58 -6.86
CA ARG A 48 10.72 9.73 -7.32
C ARG A 48 9.22 9.48 -7.19
N ASN A 49 8.75 8.29 -7.48
CA ASN A 49 7.33 7.92 -7.31
C ASN A 49 6.94 7.92 -5.83
N CYS A 50 7.83 7.47 -4.93
CA CYS A 50 7.63 7.59 -3.48
C CYS A 50 7.54 9.06 -3.02
N SER A 51 8.42 9.91 -3.53
CA SER A 51 8.40 11.36 -3.24
C SER A 51 7.09 11.99 -3.69
N ASP A 52 6.68 11.76 -4.95
CA ASP A 52 5.44 12.32 -5.48
C ASP A 52 4.22 11.82 -4.69
N TYR A 53 4.18 10.52 -4.35
CA TYR A 53 3.10 9.98 -3.54
C TYR A 53 3.07 10.62 -2.14
N LYS A 54 4.24 10.84 -1.52
CA LYS A 54 4.31 11.55 -0.24
C LYS A 54 3.78 12.98 -0.35
N ASP A 55 4.18 13.72 -1.37
CA ASP A 55 3.75 15.11 -1.57
C ASP A 55 2.24 15.20 -1.82
N ILE A 56 1.71 14.33 -2.69
CA ILE A 56 0.27 14.23 -2.96
C ILE A 56 -0.49 13.85 -1.69
N PHE A 57 0.00 12.88 -0.93
CA PHE A 57 -0.62 12.49 0.35
C PHE A 57 -0.70 13.68 1.31
N GLN A 58 0.39 14.40 1.51
CA GLN A 58 0.43 15.54 2.43
C GLN A 58 -0.51 16.66 1.99
N GLU A 59 -0.52 17.00 0.70
CA GLU A 59 -1.41 18.01 0.14
C GLU A 59 -2.88 17.62 0.31
N GLN A 60 -3.24 16.39 -0.04
CA GLN A 60 -4.64 15.96 -0.06
C GLN A 60 -5.21 15.73 1.34
N VAL A 61 -4.40 15.27 2.30
CA VAL A 61 -4.80 15.24 3.71
C VAL A 61 -5.07 16.66 4.21
N GLN A 62 -4.14 17.60 3.97
CA GLN A 62 -4.32 18.97 4.41
C GLN A 62 -5.56 19.61 3.78
N LYS A 63 -5.77 19.37 2.48
CA LYS A 63 -6.96 19.83 1.76
C LYS A 63 -8.24 19.23 2.34
N PHE A 64 -8.27 17.93 2.67
CA PHE A 64 -9.43 17.31 3.30
C PHE A 64 -9.76 17.97 4.64
N VAL A 65 -8.77 18.21 5.50
CA VAL A 65 -9.01 18.86 6.81
C VAL A 65 -9.55 20.28 6.64
N ASN A 66 -9.08 21.01 5.63
CA ASN A 66 -9.56 22.36 5.34
C ASN A 66 -10.97 22.36 4.73
N ASP A 67 -11.27 21.41 3.84
CA ASP A 67 -12.58 21.27 3.19
C ASP A 67 -13.66 20.80 4.19
N PHE A 68 -13.26 20.04 5.22
CA PHE A 68 -14.16 19.44 6.22
C PHE A 68 -13.70 19.73 7.67
N PRO A 69 -13.75 20.98 8.14
CA PRO A 69 -13.20 21.38 9.45
C PRO A 69 -13.89 20.72 10.65
N SER A 70 -15.13 20.23 10.48
CA SER A 70 -15.90 19.51 11.50
C SER A 70 -15.68 18.00 11.50
N ALA A 71 -14.94 17.44 10.53
CA ALA A 71 -14.71 16.00 10.43
C ALA A 71 -13.86 15.50 11.61
N ARG A 72 -14.24 14.39 12.22
CA ARG A 72 -13.53 13.76 13.34
C ARG A 72 -13.63 12.25 13.22
N GLY A 73 -12.59 11.53 13.65
CA GLY A 73 -12.58 10.06 13.66
C GLY A 73 -12.73 9.41 12.29
N CYS A 74 -12.30 10.09 11.22
CA CYS A 74 -12.33 9.58 9.87
C CYS A 74 -11.26 8.51 9.66
N ASP A 75 -11.61 7.50 8.86
CA ASP A 75 -10.63 6.55 8.36
C ASP A 75 -9.79 7.16 7.24
N LEU A 76 -8.50 6.79 7.22
CA LEU A 76 -7.56 7.16 6.17
C LEU A 76 -6.99 5.89 5.55
N PHE A 77 -7.11 5.79 4.23
CA PHE A 77 -6.66 4.62 3.46
C PHE A 77 -5.49 5.00 2.57
N ILE A 78 -4.46 4.15 2.55
CA ILE A 78 -3.32 4.25 1.64
C ILE A 78 -3.31 2.96 0.84
N CYS A 79 -3.49 3.08 -0.48
CA CYS A 79 -3.71 1.92 -1.34
C CYS A 79 -2.63 1.86 -2.42
N GLY A 80 -2.17 0.66 -2.74
CA GLY A 80 -1.21 0.46 -3.81
C GLY A 80 -1.41 -0.89 -4.50
N TYR A 81 -1.06 -0.93 -5.78
CA TYR A 81 -1.09 -2.12 -6.61
C TYR A 81 0.27 -2.33 -7.26
N SER A 82 0.81 -3.55 -7.21
CA SER A 82 2.11 -3.91 -7.80
C SER A 82 3.23 -2.96 -7.29
N ALA A 83 3.98 -2.30 -8.18
CA ALA A 83 4.96 -1.28 -7.78
C ALA A 83 4.35 -0.15 -6.90
N GLY A 84 3.09 0.22 -7.13
CA GLY A 84 2.39 1.17 -6.27
C GLY A 84 2.17 0.66 -4.84
N ALA A 85 2.07 -0.66 -4.64
CA ALA A 85 1.98 -1.26 -3.31
C ALA A 85 3.30 -1.09 -2.55
N ILE A 86 4.44 -1.18 -3.23
CA ILE A 86 5.74 -0.84 -2.65
C ILE A 86 5.78 0.63 -2.22
N TYR A 87 5.34 1.56 -3.08
CA TYR A 87 5.41 2.99 -2.76
C TYR A 87 4.50 3.35 -1.60
N ALA A 88 3.31 2.72 -1.53
CA ALA A 88 2.37 2.87 -0.42
C ALA A 88 2.99 2.56 0.94
N THR A 89 3.89 1.57 1.06
CA THR A 89 4.50 1.21 2.35
C THR A 89 5.46 2.26 2.89
N THR A 90 5.80 3.28 2.10
CA THR A 90 6.70 4.37 2.50
C THR A 90 5.95 5.62 2.99
N ILE A 91 4.64 5.68 2.77
CA ILE A 91 3.85 6.87 3.08
C ILE A 91 3.56 6.91 4.57
N ARG A 92 3.80 8.07 5.20
CA ARG A 92 3.56 8.33 6.62
C ARG A 92 3.07 9.75 6.83
N PHE A 93 2.41 9.98 7.96
CA PHE A 93 2.31 11.33 8.48
C PHE A 93 3.69 11.84 8.88
N SER A 94 4.05 13.03 8.42
CA SER A 94 5.08 13.80 9.12
C SER A 94 4.58 14.20 10.52
N GLY A 95 5.49 14.48 11.46
CA GLY A 95 5.14 14.94 12.80
C GLY A 95 4.16 16.12 12.76
N ASP A 96 4.54 17.18 12.05
CA ASP A 96 3.73 18.38 11.89
C ASP A 96 2.36 18.12 11.25
N LEU A 97 2.28 17.24 10.23
CA LEU A 97 1.01 16.95 9.58
C LEU A 97 0.09 16.18 10.52
N TYR A 98 0.63 15.23 11.29
CA TYR A 98 -0.17 14.51 12.26
C TYR A 98 -0.70 15.42 13.36
N ASP A 99 0.11 16.31 13.92
CA ASP A 99 -0.33 17.17 15.01
C ASP A 99 -1.52 18.07 14.58
N ARG A 100 -1.57 18.43 13.30
CA ARG A 100 -2.70 19.17 12.70
C ARG A 100 -3.90 18.29 12.38
N CYS A 101 -3.70 17.01 12.09
CA CYS A 101 -4.72 16.14 11.51
C CYS A 101 -5.19 15.01 12.44
N CYS A 102 -4.57 14.80 13.61
CA CYS A 102 -4.84 13.67 14.51
C CYS A 102 -6.27 13.63 15.04
N GLN A 103 -6.94 14.77 15.17
CA GLN A 103 -8.36 14.81 15.54
C GLN A 103 -9.28 14.35 14.39
N VAL A 104 -8.88 14.63 13.15
CA VAL A 104 -9.64 14.25 11.95
C VAL A 104 -9.41 12.78 11.65
N PHE A 105 -8.15 12.33 11.64
CA PHE A 105 -7.75 10.94 11.41
C PHE A 105 -7.19 10.33 12.69
N SER A 106 -8.08 10.02 13.63
CA SER A 106 -7.68 9.46 14.94
C SER A 106 -7.50 7.94 14.94
N ASN A 107 -7.97 7.26 13.88
CA ASN A 107 -7.82 5.82 13.72
C ASN A 107 -6.45 5.51 13.08
N PRO A 108 -5.90 4.30 13.30
CA PRO A 108 -4.75 3.82 12.53
C PRO A 108 -4.98 3.96 11.02
N ILE A 109 -3.93 4.35 10.30
CA ILE A 109 -3.96 4.39 8.83
C ILE A 109 -4.11 2.97 8.31
N LYS A 110 -4.98 2.77 7.32
CA LYS A 110 -5.28 1.48 6.71
C LYS A 110 -4.56 1.34 5.37
N TYR A 111 -3.59 0.44 5.31
CA TYR A 111 -2.83 0.13 4.10
C TYR A 111 -3.43 -1.06 3.38
N ILE A 112 -3.81 -0.88 2.12
CA ILE A 112 -4.32 -1.95 1.25
C ILE A 112 -3.32 -2.16 0.12
N LEU A 113 -2.60 -3.28 0.19
CA LEU A 113 -1.46 -3.59 -0.66
C LEU A 113 -1.82 -4.78 -1.55
N VAL A 114 -2.09 -4.52 -2.83
CA VAL A 114 -2.55 -5.53 -3.80
C VAL A 114 -1.41 -5.95 -4.72
N SER A 115 -1.23 -7.27 -4.89
CA SER A 115 -0.19 -7.88 -5.74
C SER A 115 1.21 -7.34 -5.43
N TYR A 116 1.59 -7.35 -4.14
CA TYR A 116 2.90 -6.88 -3.71
C TYR A 116 4.02 -7.68 -4.41
N PRO A 117 4.93 -7.04 -5.16
CA PRO A 117 5.78 -7.73 -6.14
C PRO A 117 7.02 -8.39 -5.49
N ILE A 118 6.80 -9.42 -4.67
CA ILE A 118 7.86 -10.20 -4.00
C ILE A 118 8.69 -11.02 -5.00
N GLY A 119 8.02 -11.61 -6.00
CA GLY A 119 8.65 -12.53 -6.96
C GLY A 119 9.66 -11.89 -7.91
N VAL A 120 9.70 -10.56 -7.97
CA VAL A 120 10.70 -9.76 -8.72
C VAL A 120 11.65 -9.00 -7.80
N ALA A 121 11.58 -9.20 -6.48
CA ALA A 121 12.45 -8.53 -5.52
C ALA A 121 13.94 -8.86 -5.73
N TRP A 122 14.25 -10.03 -6.27
CA TRP A 122 15.61 -10.41 -6.67
C TRP A 122 16.06 -9.68 -7.95
N ALA A 123 15.16 -9.40 -8.88
CA ALA A 123 15.44 -8.62 -10.09
C ALA A 123 15.52 -7.12 -9.80
N LEU A 124 14.74 -6.61 -8.82
CA LEU A 124 14.84 -5.27 -8.24
C LEU A 124 16.03 -5.12 -7.27
N GLY A 125 16.78 -6.22 -7.05
CA GLY A 125 17.93 -6.29 -6.17
C GLY A 125 19.10 -5.48 -6.74
N LEU A 126 19.43 -4.38 -6.06
CA LEU A 126 20.80 -4.05 -5.60
C LEU A 126 20.88 -2.71 -4.84
N GLY A 127 19.78 -1.95 -4.67
CA GLY A 127 19.79 -0.69 -3.91
C GLY A 127 18.71 -0.56 -2.82
N LEU A 128 17.44 -0.47 -3.23
CA LEU A 128 16.33 -0.04 -2.35
C LEU A 128 15.27 -1.11 -2.02
N THR A 129 15.32 -2.32 -2.59
CA THR A 129 14.36 -3.39 -2.23
C THR A 129 14.36 -3.70 -0.75
N GLY A 130 15.54 -3.74 -0.12
CA GLY A 130 15.65 -3.88 1.32
C GLY A 130 14.97 -2.73 2.08
N TRP A 131 15.07 -1.50 1.56
CA TRP A 131 14.44 -0.32 2.18
C TRP A 131 12.91 -0.42 2.14
N TYR A 132 12.32 -0.82 1.01
CA TYR A 132 10.88 -1.02 0.89
C TYR A 132 10.33 -2.13 1.78
N PHE A 133 11.06 -3.25 1.90
CA PHE A 133 10.67 -4.31 2.83
C PHE A 133 10.76 -3.83 4.27
N ARG A 134 11.82 -3.10 4.63
CA ARG A 134 11.93 -2.51 5.97
C ARG A 134 10.83 -1.47 6.24
N ALA A 135 10.37 -0.74 5.23
CA ALA A 135 9.24 0.18 5.36
C ALA A 135 7.93 -0.55 5.74
N LEU A 136 7.67 -1.71 5.11
CA LEU A 136 6.54 -2.56 5.46
C LEU A 136 6.71 -3.25 6.82
N GLU A 137 7.90 -3.76 7.11
CA GLU A 137 8.22 -4.30 8.43
C GLU A 137 8.06 -3.23 9.51
N GLY A 138 8.35 -1.97 9.19
CA GLY A 138 8.05 -0.81 10.03
C GLY A 138 6.57 -0.73 10.36
N LEU A 139 5.69 -0.72 9.35
CA LEU A 139 4.24 -0.70 9.56
C LEU A 139 3.74 -1.81 10.48
N VAL A 140 4.31 -3.01 10.35
CA VAL A 140 3.84 -4.21 11.05
C VAL A 140 4.50 -4.37 12.42
N GLY A 141 5.74 -3.91 12.59
CA GLY A 141 6.58 -4.15 13.76
C GLY A 141 6.99 -2.90 14.55
N GLY A 142 6.60 -1.71 14.10
CA GLY A 142 6.75 -0.45 14.82
C GLY A 142 8.12 0.21 14.72
N TYR A 143 8.98 -0.24 13.80
CA TYR A 143 10.32 0.35 13.63
C TYR A 143 10.81 0.27 12.19
N TRP A 144 11.20 1.42 11.66
CA TRP A 144 11.92 1.59 10.42
C TRP A 144 12.97 2.68 10.61
N GLU A 145 14.15 2.57 10.00
CA GLU A 145 15.24 3.54 10.22
C GLU A 145 14.84 5.00 9.92
N ASP A 146 13.96 5.20 8.94
CA ASP A 146 13.44 6.52 8.57
C ASP A 146 12.22 6.94 9.41
N CYS A 147 11.65 6.02 10.19
CA CYS A 147 10.55 6.26 11.12
C CYS A 147 10.73 5.47 12.44
N PRO A 148 11.61 5.93 13.35
CA PRO A 148 11.90 5.20 14.59
C PRO A 148 10.73 5.12 15.58
N HIS A 149 9.76 6.02 15.43
CA HIS A 149 8.53 6.09 16.22
C HIS A 149 7.32 5.88 15.31
N GLU A 150 7.34 4.76 14.61
CA GLU A 150 6.26 4.34 13.74
C GLU A 150 4.95 4.28 14.52
N ARG A 151 3.91 4.87 13.94
CA ARG A 151 2.58 4.87 14.55
C ARG A 151 1.83 3.61 14.15
N PRO A 152 0.87 3.16 14.99
CA PRO A 152 0.02 2.03 14.64
C PRO A 152 -0.63 2.21 13.26
N ALA A 153 -0.62 1.14 12.49
CA ALA A 153 -1.15 1.04 11.14
C ALA A 153 -1.81 -0.32 10.93
N ASP A 154 -2.99 -0.31 10.31
CA ASP A 154 -3.64 -1.53 9.88
C ASP A 154 -3.14 -1.86 8.47
N VAL A 155 -2.71 -3.10 8.23
CA VAL A 155 -2.12 -3.52 6.95
C VAL A 155 -2.84 -4.76 6.41
N LEU A 156 -3.33 -4.67 5.18
CA LEU A 156 -3.86 -5.78 4.40
C LEU A 156 -3.00 -6.01 3.16
N ILE A 157 -2.49 -7.24 3.01
CA ILE A 157 -1.79 -7.70 1.80
C ILE A 157 -2.70 -8.67 1.05
N LEU A 158 -3.06 -8.33 -0.19
CA LEU A 158 -3.86 -9.17 -1.08
C LEU A 158 -3.00 -9.65 -2.25
N MET A 159 -2.94 -10.96 -2.47
CA MET A 159 -2.19 -11.56 -3.59
C MET A 159 -3.07 -12.45 -4.45
N GLY A 160 -2.82 -12.48 -5.76
CA GLY A 160 -3.39 -13.51 -6.62
C GLY A 160 -2.71 -14.86 -6.44
N GLY A 161 -3.47 -15.93 -6.25
CA GLY A 161 -2.93 -17.29 -6.10
C GLY A 161 -2.14 -17.77 -7.33
N ASN A 162 -2.52 -17.33 -8.54
CA ASN A 162 -1.77 -17.64 -9.77
C ASN A 162 -0.47 -16.82 -9.89
N GLU A 163 -0.33 -15.70 -9.17
CA GLU A 163 0.93 -14.93 -9.12
C GLU A 163 1.99 -15.66 -8.30
N VAL A 164 1.54 -16.25 -7.19
CA VAL A 164 2.42 -16.93 -6.23
C VAL A 164 2.71 -18.36 -6.71
N GLY A 165 1.74 -19.00 -7.36
CA GLY A 165 1.84 -20.32 -7.98
C GLY A 165 1.73 -21.48 -6.98
N GLY A 166 2.06 -22.69 -7.45
CA GLY A 166 1.96 -23.90 -6.63
C GLY A 166 3.14 -24.10 -5.66
N TRP A 167 3.07 -25.17 -4.86
CA TRP A 167 4.06 -25.52 -3.82
C TRP A 167 5.52 -25.55 -4.29
N PHE A 168 5.76 -25.91 -5.56
CA PHE A 168 7.11 -25.99 -6.13
C PHE A 168 7.56 -24.70 -6.82
N ASN A 169 6.75 -23.64 -6.80
CA ASN A 169 7.12 -22.37 -7.42
C ASN A 169 8.07 -21.58 -6.48
N PRO A 170 9.25 -21.16 -6.96
CA PRO A 170 10.13 -20.27 -6.19
C PRO A 170 9.46 -19.00 -5.68
N ALA A 171 8.48 -18.46 -6.41
CA ALA A 171 7.69 -17.30 -5.98
C ALA A 171 6.85 -17.61 -4.72
N GLN A 172 6.27 -18.82 -4.62
CA GLN A 172 5.55 -19.27 -3.43
C GLN A 172 6.47 -19.41 -2.23
N TRP A 173 7.66 -19.97 -2.42
CA TRP A 173 8.63 -20.06 -1.34
C TRP A 173 9.08 -18.68 -0.86
N ALA A 174 9.39 -17.76 -1.78
CA ALA A 174 9.75 -16.39 -1.45
C ALA A 174 8.61 -15.65 -0.72
N TYR A 175 7.36 -15.82 -1.19
CA TYR A 175 6.17 -15.27 -0.54
C TYR A 175 6.00 -15.81 0.88
N ASN A 176 6.09 -17.13 1.07
CA ASN A 176 5.94 -17.77 2.38
C ASN A 176 7.03 -17.35 3.36
N MET A 177 8.29 -17.27 2.92
CA MET A 177 9.38 -16.80 3.77
C MET A 177 9.16 -15.33 4.19
N TRP A 178 8.85 -14.47 3.23
CA TRP A 178 8.65 -13.05 3.49
C TRP A 178 7.47 -12.81 4.43
N THR A 179 6.35 -13.46 4.18
CA THR A 179 5.17 -13.36 5.04
C THR A 179 5.41 -13.95 6.43
N GLY A 180 6.27 -14.97 6.56
CA GLY A 180 6.71 -15.49 7.85
C GLY A 180 7.62 -14.52 8.63
N VAL A 181 8.46 -13.74 7.94
CA VAL A 181 9.23 -12.65 8.56
C VAL A 181 8.30 -11.55 9.08
N LEU A 182 7.28 -11.18 8.30
CA LEU A 182 6.28 -10.20 8.74
C LEU A 182 5.49 -10.70 9.95
N ASP A 183 5.08 -11.96 9.98
CA ASP A 183 4.40 -12.55 11.16
C ASP A 183 5.29 -12.51 12.39
N GLY A 184 6.57 -12.85 12.26
CA GLY A 184 7.53 -12.80 13.37
C GLY A 184 7.83 -11.39 13.87
N LYS A 185 7.56 -10.36 13.04
CA LYS A 185 7.73 -8.95 13.38
C LYS A 185 6.43 -8.28 13.81
N HIS A 186 5.27 -8.89 13.57
CA HIS A 186 3.97 -8.31 13.88
C HIS A 186 3.83 -8.09 15.38
N ARG A 187 3.47 -6.86 15.73
CA ARG A 187 3.18 -6.45 17.09
C ARG A 187 1.71 -6.04 17.19
N LEU A 188 0.99 -6.59 18.17
CA LEU A 188 -0.44 -6.33 18.33
C LEU A 188 -0.73 -4.83 18.56
N GLU A 189 0.16 -4.13 19.23
CA GLU A 189 0.04 -2.68 19.45
C GLU A 189 0.24 -1.84 18.17
N GLN A 190 0.78 -2.44 17.11
CA GLN A 190 0.96 -1.77 15.82
C GLN A 190 -0.27 -1.84 14.93
N GLY A 191 -1.34 -2.50 15.36
CA GLY A 191 -2.60 -2.57 14.62
C GLY A 191 -2.82 -3.91 13.94
N LYS A 192 -3.87 -3.94 13.12
CA LYS A 192 -4.35 -5.15 12.48
C LYS A 192 -3.46 -5.53 11.31
N PHE A 193 -3.06 -6.80 11.23
CA PHE A 193 -2.32 -7.34 10.09
C PHE A 193 -3.09 -8.48 9.43
N GLY A 194 -3.37 -8.34 8.13
CA GLY A 194 -4.07 -9.32 7.31
C GLY A 194 -3.27 -9.68 6.06
N LYS A 195 -3.25 -10.97 5.72
CA LYS A 195 -2.67 -11.49 4.48
C LYS A 195 -3.66 -12.44 3.85
N VAL A 196 -4.01 -12.20 2.59
CA VAL A 196 -4.96 -13.03 1.84
C VAL A 196 -4.38 -13.36 0.49
N THR A 197 -4.49 -14.64 0.13
CA THR A 197 -4.25 -15.12 -1.22
C THR A 197 -5.58 -15.53 -1.84
N VAL A 198 -5.91 -14.96 -3.00
CA VAL A 198 -7.16 -15.22 -3.70
C VAL A 198 -6.94 -16.26 -4.79
N ASP A 199 -7.55 -17.43 -4.62
CA ASP A 199 -7.41 -18.54 -5.56
C ASP A 199 -7.87 -18.17 -6.97
N GLY A 200 -7.03 -18.50 -7.95
CA GLY A 200 -7.27 -18.24 -9.37
C GLY A 200 -7.11 -16.79 -9.81
N ALA A 201 -6.81 -15.85 -8.92
CA ALA A 201 -6.46 -14.48 -9.31
C ALA A 201 -5.01 -14.42 -9.84
N ASP A 202 -4.82 -13.73 -10.96
CA ASP A 202 -3.52 -13.42 -11.55
C ASP A 202 -3.12 -11.97 -11.22
N HIS A 203 -1.94 -11.55 -11.71
CA HIS A 203 -1.41 -10.21 -11.39
C HIS A 203 -2.31 -9.08 -11.86
N ILE A 204 -3.06 -9.28 -12.95
CA ILE A 204 -3.99 -8.28 -13.50
C ILE A 204 -5.41 -8.43 -12.94
N TRP A 205 -5.63 -9.39 -12.03
CA TRP A 205 -6.92 -9.73 -11.41
C TRP A 205 -8.04 -10.02 -12.42
N ASN A 206 -7.70 -10.68 -13.54
CA ASN A 206 -8.67 -10.94 -14.60
C ASN A 206 -9.83 -11.81 -14.09
N GLY A 207 -11.07 -11.33 -14.24
CA GLY A 207 -12.27 -12.01 -13.73
C GLY A 207 -12.37 -12.09 -12.20
N LYS A 208 -11.46 -11.46 -11.45
CA LYS A 208 -11.37 -11.53 -9.98
C LYS A 208 -11.39 -10.17 -9.29
N LEU A 209 -11.51 -9.06 -10.02
CA LEU A 209 -11.61 -7.71 -9.47
C LEU A 209 -12.64 -7.55 -8.32
N PRO A 210 -13.86 -8.14 -8.37
CA PRO A 210 -14.82 -8.01 -7.27
C PRO A 210 -14.32 -8.56 -5.94
N HIS A 211 -13.49 -9.61 -5.97
CA HIS A 211 -12.97 -10.25 -4.76
C HIS A 211 -12.04 -9.32 -3.96
N ILE A 212 -11.44 -8.31 -4.61
CA ILE A 212 -10.63 -7.31 -3.90
C ILE A 212 -11.49 -6.57 -2.87
N GLY A 213 -12.68 -6.12 -3.27
CA GLY A 213 -13.61 -5.42 -2.37
C GLY A 213 -14.15 -6.34 -1.26
N GLU A 214 -14.46 -7.59 -1.61
CA GLU A 214 -14.95 -8.60 -0.66
C GLU A 214 -13.94 -8.87 0.46
N GLU A 215 -12.66 -9.07 0.10
CA GLU A 215 -11.60 -9.32 1.09
C GLU A 215 -11.25 -8.08 1.91
N ILE A 216 -11.35 -6.87 1.32
CA ILE A 216 -11.23 -5.62 2.09
C ILE A 216 -12.33 -5.54 3.15
N GLU A 217 -13.59 -5.81 2.80
CA GLU A 217 -14.69 -5.74 3.78
C GLU A 217 -14.57 -6.80 4.86
N LYS A 218 -14.21 -8.03 4.49
CA LYS A 218 -13.98 -9.10 5.45
C LYS A 218 -12.89 -8.69 6.45
N TRP A 219 -11.75 -8.22 5.94
CA TRP A 219 -10.66 -7.74 6.78
C TRP A 219 -11.04 -6.53 7.62
N MET A 220 -11.94 -5.66 7.19
CA MET A 220 -12.35 -4.50 7.99
C MET A 220 -13.32 -4.86 9.13
N ASN A 221 -14.02 -6.00 9.04
CA ASN A 221 -15.09 -6.39 9.97
C ASN A 221 -14.69 -7.50 10.96
N GLU A 222 -13.53 -8.14 10.75
CA GLU A 222 -12.89 -9.08 11.68
C GLU A 222 -12.22 -8.38 12.87
#